data_AF-A0A368B934-F1
#
_entry.id   AF-A0A368B934-F1
#
_cell.length_a   1.000
_cell.length_b   1.000
_cell.length_c   1.000
_cell.angle_alpha   90.00
_cell.angle_beta   90.00
_cell.angle_gamma   90.00
#
_symmetry.space_group_name_H-M   'P 1'
#
loop_
_entity.id
_entity.type
_entity.pdbx_description
1 polymer ?
#
loop_
_entity_poly.entity_id
_entity_poly.type
_entity_poly.pdbx_seq_one_letter_code
_entity_poly.pdbx_strand_id
1 'polypeptide(L)'
;MVIGYGQSEDAAFAARYEAPVVDRALFGDDVMLAAERRSYATNLATYVANMVSSKGASKDVLLSARQILALALHLERRNKQAMVVNFQLRQGVMPKVKVGDYNPRTFSRLLMARAKLLLKGGEGSKKERLLGRYFIDVAAHIDPRNEDAVFECENQRIDFGNLNWGILTAPSSEPGGTPENQDAEN
;
A
#
# COMPACT_ATOMS: atom_id res chain seq x y z
N MET A 1 41.17 -14.66 -3.63
CA MET A 1 40.71 -13.26 -3.60
C MET A 1 39.21 -13.29 -3.88
N VAL A 2 38.40 -13.32 -2.82
CA VAL A 2 36.92 -13.35 -2.96
C VAL A 2 36.47 -11.90 -3.03
N ILE A 3 35.98 -11.49 -4.19
CA ILE A 3 35.52 -10.13 -4.41
C ILE A 3 34.12 -10.00 -3.80
N GLY A 4 34.03 -9.34 -2.65
CA GLY A 4 32.76 -8.98 -2.01
C GLY A 4 32.09 -7.82 -2.72
N TYR A 5 31.39 -8.08 -3.83
CA TYR A 5 30.44 -7.13 -4.42
C TYR A 5 29.03 -7.52 -3.97
N GLY A 6 28.39 -6.68 -3.14
CA GLY A 6 26.95 -6.80 -2.86
C GLY A 6 26.50 -6.32 -1.47
N GLN A 7 27.35 -6.38 -0.45
CA GLN A 7 26.91 -6.11 0.92
C GLN A 7 26.67 -4.61 1.25
N SER A 8 27.28 -3.68 0.52
CA SER A 8 27.20 -2.25 0.83
C SER A 8 25.95 -1.56 0.28
N GLU A 9 25.50 -1.88 -0.93
CA GLU A 9 24.30 -1.27 -1.52
C GLU A 9 23.00 -1.84 -0.93
N ASP A 10 22.98 -3.15 -0.67
CA ASP A 10 21.83 -3.85 -0.08
C ASP A 10 21.55 -3.36 1.35
N ALA A 11 22.58 -3.22 2.19
CA ALA A 11 22.44 -2.66 3.53
C ALA A 11 22.03 -1.18 3.52
N ALA A 12 22.45 -0.42 2.51
CA ALA A 12 22.21 1.02 2.45
C ALA A 12 20.75 1.39 2.17
N PHE A 13 19.95 0.54 1.51
CA PHE A 13 18.52 0.82 1.36
C PHE A 13 17.64 0.14 2.39
N ALA A 14 18.10 -0.93 3.06
CA ALA A 14 17.42 -1.48 4.24
C ALA A 14 17.14 -0.37 5.27
N ALA A 15 18.15 0.47 5.54
CA ALA A 15 18.05 1.60 6.46
C ALA A 15 17.08 2.70 5.99
N ARG A 16 16.76 2.76 4.69
CA ARG A 16 15.84 3.74 4.09
C ARG A 16 14.41 3.24 3.99
N TYR A 17 14.19 1.92 4.06
CA TYR A 17 12.87 1.34 3.93
C TYR A 17 12.15 1.29 5.29
N GLU A 18 11.13 2.12 5.43
CA GLU A 18 10.20 2.05 6.54
C GLU A 18 9.08 1.05 6.21
N ALA A 19 9.02 -0.08 6.92
CA ALA A 19 7.95 -1.06 6.72
C ALA A 19 6.60 -0.54 7.23
N PRO A 20 5.48 -0.89 6.57
CA PRO A 20 4.16 -0.63 7.13
C PRO A 20 3.90 -1.52 8.35
N VAL A 21 3.26 -0.95 9.37
CA VAL A 21 2.86 -1.66 10.59
C VAL A 21 1.37 -1.97 10.50
N VAL A 22 1.02 -3.25 10.38
CA VAL A 22 -0.37 -3.71 10.15
C VAL A 22 -0.75 -4.78 11.16
N ASP A 23 -1.28 -4.36 12.31
CA ASP A 23 -1.71 -5.29 13.37
C ASP A 23 -3.08 -5.89 13.06
N ARG A 24 -3.98 -5.08 12.49
CA ARG A 24 -5.33 -5.46 12.05
C ARG A 24 -5.61 -5.01 10.61
N ALA A 25 -6.27 -5.88 9.85
CA ALA A 25 -6.75 -5.53 8.52
C ALA A 25 -7.91 -4.53 8.63
N LEU A 26 -7.90 -3.49 7.79
CA LEU A 26 -8.94 -2.45 7.81
C LEU A 26 -10.13 -2.84 6.91
N PHE A 27 -9.85 -3.56 5.83
CA PHE A 27 -10.82 -3.95 4.81
C PHE A 27 -11.13 -5.44 4.95
N GLY A 28 -12.36 -5.74 5.39
CA GLY A 28 -12.82 -7.10 5.63
C GLY A 28 -13.85 -7.56 4.60
N ASP A 29 -14.59 -8.61 4.98
CA ASP A 29 -15.69 -9.16 4.17
C ASP A 29 -16.86 -8.18 4.01
N ASP A 30 -16.92 -7.15 4.86
CA ASP A 30 -17.86 -6.02 4.79
C ASP A 30 -17.60 -5.08 3.59
N VAL A 31 -16.44 -5.17 2.95
CA VAL A 31 -16.04 -4.28 1.84
C VAL A 31 -15.89 -5.04 0.52
N MET A 32 -15.38 -6.26 0.58
CA MET A 32 -15.02 -7.01 -0.62
C MET A 32 -14.94 -8.50 -0.29
N LEU A 33 -15.20 -9.39 -1.25
CA LEU A 33 -15.12 -10.84 -1.00
C LEU A 33 -13.67 -11.27 -0.68
N ALA A 34 -13.49 -12.27 0.18
CA ALA A 34 -12.16 -12.71 0.62
C ALA A 34 -11.25 -13.15 -0.55
N ALA A 35 -11.78 -13.89 -1.52
CA ALA A 35 -11.04 -14.31 -2.71
C ALA A 35 -10.59 -13.10 -3.56
N GLU A 36 -11.47 -12.11 -3.69
CA GLU A 36 -11.18 -10.87 -4.40
C GLU A 36 -10.09 -10.07 -3.67
N ARG A 37 -10.19 -9.88 -2.34
CA ARG A 37 -9.15 -9.20 -1.53
C ARG A 37 -7.79 -9.85 -1.69
N ARG A 38 -7.73 -11.18 -1.62
CA ARG A 38 -6.50 -11.94 -1.81
C ARG A 38 -5.89 -11.72 -3.19
N SER A 39 -6.72 -11.69 -4.24
CA SER A 39 -6.25 -11.46 -5.61
C SER A 39 -5.64 -10.06 -5.78
N TYR A 40 -6.34 -9.02 -5.32
CA TYR A 40 -5.80 -7.65 -5.35
C TYR A 40 -4.52 -7.51 -4.52
N ALA A 41 -4.50 -8.05 -3.29
CA ALA A 41 -3.31 -8.00 -2.45
C ALA A 41 -2.08 -8.65 -3.11
N THR A 42 -2.27 -9.81 -3.77
CA THR A 42 -1.20 -10.48 -4.52
C THR A 42 -0.70 -9.62 -5.66
N ASN A 43 -1.60 -9.04 -6.46
CA ASN A 43 -1.23 -8.23 -7.62
C ASN A 43 -0.57 -6.90 -7.24
N LEU A 44 -1.02 -6.25 -6.15
CA LEU A 44 -0.36 -5.07 -5.56
C LEU A 44 1.08 -5.41 -5.14
N ALA A 45 1.27 -6.50 -4.41
CA ALA A 45 2.60 -6.90 -3.95
C ALA A 45 3.52 -7.36 -5.10
N THR A 46 2.98 -7.98 -6.15
CA THR A 46 3.74 -8.29 -7.37
C THR A 46 4.15 -7.02 -8.12
N TYR A 47 3.25 -6.04 -8.23
CA TYR A 47 3.58 -4.73 -8.81
C TYR A 47 4.72 -4.07 -8.04
N VAL A 48 4.65 -4.04 -6.70
CA VAL A 48 5.73 -3.46 -5.88
C VAL A 48 7.06 -4.16 -6.10
N ALA A 49 7.09 -5.49 -6.10
CA ALA A 49 8.32 -6.24 -6.36
C ALA A 49 8.94 -5.79 -7.69
N ASN A 50 8.16 -5.80 -8.77
CA ASN A 50 8.63 -5.44 -10.11
C ASN A 50 9.04 -3.96 -10.21
N MET A 51 8.31 -3.06 -9.54
CA MET A 51 8.61 -1.62 -9.50
C MET A 51 9.95 -1.37 -8.83
N VAL A 52 10.20 -1.95 -7.66
CA VAL A 52 11.47 -1.76 -6.94
C VAL A 52 12.62 -2.41 -7.71
N SER A 53 12.45 -3.62 -8.25
CA SER A 53 13.49 -4.28 -9.05
C SER A 53 13.87 -3.50 -10.31
N SER A 54 12.90 -2.81 -10.95
CA SER A 54 13.12 -2.10 -12.21
C SER A 54 13.59 -0.66 -12.04
N LYS A 55 13.06 0.06 -11.03
CA LYS A 55 13.36 1.48 -10.78
C LYS A 55 14.44 1.68 -9.71
N GLY A 56 14.86 0.61 -9.04
CA GLY A 56 15.79 0.65 -7.91
C GLY A 56 15.14 1.12 -6.61
N ALA A 57 15.94 1.18 -5.55
CA ALA A 57 15.49 1.53 -4.20
C ALA A 57 15.71 3.02 -3.88
N SER A 58 15.23 3.92 -4.74
CA SER A 58 15.20 5.36 -4.42
C SER A 58 14.19 5.64 -3.30
N LYS A 59 14.32 6.79 -2.62
CA LYS A 59 13.42 7.16 -1.51
C LYS A 59 11.94 7.15 -1.93
N ASP A 60 11.64 7.71 -3.10
CA ASP A 60 10.27 7.79 -3.60
C ASP A 60 9.72 6.42 -3.99
N VAL A 61 10.53 5.56 -4.60
CA VAL A 61 10.12 4.18 -4.93
C VAL A 61 9.86 3.37 -3.67
N LEU A 62 10.69 3.52 -2.63
CA LEU A 62 10.48 2.86 -1.34
C LEU A 62 9.26 3.40 -0.59
N LEU A 63 8.96 4.69 -0.70
CA LEU A 63 7.74 5.28 -0.15
C LEU A 63 6.49 4.69 -0.82
N SER A 64 6.46 4.65 -2.16
CA SER A 64 5.36 4.02 -2.89
C SER A 64 5.25 2.51 -2.59
N ALA A 65 6.39 1.81 -2.46
CA ALA A 65 6.41 0.41 -2.06
C ALA A 65 5.76 0.21 -0.68
N ARG A 66 6.11 1.04 0.31
CA ARG A 66 5.50 1.02 1.65
C ARG A 66 3.99 1.20 1.59
N GLN A 67 3.52 2.22 0.88
CA GLN A 67 2.09 2.55 0.76
C GLN A 67 1.29 1.41 0.11
N ILE A 68 1.77 0.90 -1.03
CA ILE A 68 1.08 -0.16 -1.78
C ILE A 68 1.11 -1.49 -1.02
N LEU A 69 2.23 -1.83 -0.35
CA LEU A 69 2.30 -3.01 0.50
C LEU A 69 1.39 -2.89 1.73
N ALA A 70 1.28 -1.70 2.33
CA ALA A 70 0.33 -1.45 3.40
C ALA A 70 -1.10 -1.76 2.95
N LEU A 71 -1.51 -1.24 1.80
CA LEU A 71 -2.82 -1.52 1.21
C LEU A 71 -3.02 -3.03 0.97
N ALA A 72 -2.03 -3.72 0.42
CA ALA A 72 -2.09 -5.17 0.21
C ALA A 72 -2.29 -5.94 1.53
N LEU A 73 -1.59 -5.55 2.60
CA LEU A 73 -1.69 -6.17 3.92
C LEU A 73 -3.00 -5.81 4.66
N HIS A 74 -3.58 -4.64 4.40
CA HIS A 74 -4.90 -4.27 4.92
C HIS A 74 -6.06 -4.96 4.18
N LEU A 75 -5.83 -5.45 2.96
CA LEU A 75 -6.77 -6.31 2.22
C LEU A 75 -6.68 -7.77 2.68
N GLU A 76 -5.47 -8.31 2.79
CA GLU A 76 -5.22 -9.69 3.20
C GLU A 76 -3.90 -9.76 4.01
N ARG A 77 -4.02 -9.69 5.35
CA ARG A 77 -2.86 -9.60 6.27
C ARG A 77 -1.84 -10.74 6.10
N ARG A 78 -2.31 -11.93 5.74
CA ARG A 78 -1.48 -13.12 5.54
C ARG A 78 -1.21 -13.41 4.07
N ASN A 79 -1.29 -12.39 3.21
CA ASN A 79 -0.94 -12.55 1.81
C ASN A 79 0.56 -12.88 1.68
N LYS A 80 0.85 -14.09 1.21
CA LYS A 80 2.23 -14.61 1.09
C LYS A 80 3.14 -13.68 0.29
N GLN A 81 2.65 -13.14 -0.83
CA GLN A 81 3.44 -12.29 -1.70
C GLN A 81 3.78 -10.96 -1.02
N ALA A 82 2.79 -10.30 -0.41
CA ALA A 82 3.00 -9.06 0.33
C ALA A 82 3.98 -9.24 1.49
N MET A 83 3.84 -10.31 2.27
CA MET A 83 4.74 -10.62 3.39
C MET A 83 6.18 -10.84 2.92
N VAL A 84 6.39 -11.62 1.86
CA VAL A 84 7.73 -11.91 1.33
C VAL A 84 8.40 -10.65 0.81
N VAL A 85 7.69 -9.83 0.01
CA VAL A 85 8.27 -8.59 -0.54
C VAL A 85 8.58 -7.61 0.57
N ASN A 86 7.67 -7.41 1.52
CA ASN A 86 7.92 -6.54 2.67
C ASN A 86 9.13 -7.02 3.50
N PHE A 87 9.25 -8.32 3.74
CA PHE A 87 10.40 -8.89 4.44
C PHE A 87 11.70 -8.64 3.68
N GLN A 88 11.74 -8.89 2.37
CA GLN A 88 12.92 -8.65 1.54
C GLN A 88 13.38 -7.19 1.62
N LEU A 89 12.47 -6.24 1.45
CA LEU A 89 12.79 -4.81 1.54
C LEU A 89 13.32 -4.42 2.93
N ARG A 90 12.75 -4.98 4.01
CA ARG A 90 13.26 -4.77 5.39
C ARG A 90 14.67 -5.29 5.59
N GLN A 91 15.06 -6.34 4.88
CA GLN A 91 16.40 -6.92 4.95
C GLN A 91 17.37 -6.28 3.95
N GLY A 92 16.94 -5.27 3.18
CA GLY A 92 17.77 -4.72 2.11
C GLY A 92 17.96 -5.65 0.92
N VAL A 93 17.10 -6.66 0.78
CA VAL A 93 17.18 -7.64 -0.31
C VAL A 93 16.30 -7.16 -1.45
N MET A 94 16.89 -6.97 -2.62
CA MET A 94 16.14 -6.61 -3.82
C MET A 94 15.15 -7.73 -4.18
N PRO A 95 13.84 -7.45 -4.30
CA PRO A 95 12.89 -8.45 -4.75
C PRO A 95 13.26 -8.95 -6.15
N LYS A 96 12.90 -10.20 -6.45
CA LYS A 96 12.98 -10.72 -7.82
C LYS A 96 11.76 -10.28 -8.62
N VAL A 97 11.96 -9.96 -9.89
CA VAL A 97 10.86 -9.75 -10.84
C VAL A 97 10.01 -11.02 -10.88
N LYS A 98 8.69 -10.85 -10.84
CA LYS A 98 7.71 -11.92 -10.93
C LYS A 98 6.74 -11.66 -12.07
N VAL A 99 6.34 -12.73 -12.74
CA VAL A 99 5.21 -12.69 -13.68
C VAL A 99 3.95 -12.48 -12.84
N GLY A 100 3.29 -11.34 -13.04
CA GLY A 100 1.99 -11.07 -12.43
C GLY A 100 0.86 -11.55 -13.33
N ASP A 101 -0.34 -11.67 -12.75
CA ASP A 101 -1.55 -12.08 -13.49
C ASP A 101 -1.94 -11.03 -14.55
N TYR A 102 -1.56 -9.78 -14.30
CA TYR A 102 -1.85 -8.64 -15.15
C TYR A 102 -0.60 -7.81 -15.41
N ASN A 103 -0.50 -7.24 -16.61
CA ASN A 103 0.42 -6.15 -16.85
C ASN A 103 -0.05 -4.86 -16.12
N PRO A 104 0.83 -3.88 -15.85
CA PRO A 104 0.50 -2.69 -15.08
C PRO A 104 -0.71 -1.90 -15.62
N ARG A 105 -0.80 -1.75 -16.95
CA ARG A 105 -1.90 -1.02 -17.60
C ARG A 105 -3.24 -1.70 -17.36
N THR A 106 -3.32 -3.02 -17.51
CA THR A 106 -4.54 -3.78 -17.23
C THR A 106 -4.88 -3.71 -15.75
N PHE A 107 -3.88 -3.82 -14.86
CA PHE A 107 -4.11 -3.78 -13.42
C PHE A 107 -4.63 -2.43 -12.93
N SER A 108 -4.09 -1.32 -13.46
CA SER A 108 -4.61 0.04 -13.20
C SER A 108 -6.09 0.15 -13.55
N ARG A 109 -6.52 -0.37 -14.72
CA ARG A 109 -7.93 -0.37 -15.11
C ARG A 109 -8.82 -1.23 -14.21
N LEU A 110 -8.32 -2.37 -13.75
CA LEU A 110 -9.06 -3.23 -12.81
C LEU A 110 -9.29 -2.54 -11.47
N LEU A 111 -8.24 -1.92 -10.90
CA LEU A 111 -8.35 -1.11 -9.69
C LEU A 111 -9.36 0.02 -9.88
N MET A 112 -9.29 0.72 -11.01
CA MET A 112 -10.21 1.80 -11.33
C MET A 112 -11.67 1.32 -11.43
N ALA A 113 -11.92 0.24 -12.15
CA ALA A 113 -13.25 -0.34 -12.29
C ALA A 113 -13.82 -0.76 -10.93
N ARG A 114 -13.00 -1.38 -10.07
CA ARG A 114 -13.43 -1.77 -8.74
C ARG A 114 -13.67 -0.57 -7.82
N ALA A 115 -12.85 0.46 -7.90
CA ALA A 115 -13.08 1.69 -7.17
C ALA A 115 -14.41 2.35 -7.55
N LYS A 116 -14.73 2.43 -8.85
CA LYS A 116 -16.03 2.94 -9.32
C LYS A 116 -17.20 2.16 -8.70
N LEU A 117 -17.08 0.84 -8.56
CA LEU A 117 -18.10 0.02 -7.90
C LEU A 117 -18.22 0.31 -6.40
N LEU A 118 -17.10 0.44 -5.69
CA LEU A 118 -17.07 0.77 -4.25
C LEU A 118 -17.69 2.15 -3.96
N LEU A 119 -17.59 3.08 -4.91
CA LEU A 119 -18.10 4.45 -4.80
C LEU A 119 -19.52 4.63 -5.36
N LYS A 120 -20.11 3.62 -6.02
CA LYS A 120 -21.38 3.74 -6.76
C LYS A 120 -22.62 3.93 -5.86
N GLY A 121 -22.51 3.76 -4.55
CA GLY A 121 -23.60 4.01 -3.60
C GLY A 121 -23.32 5.22 -2.73
N GLY A 122 -24.22 6.22 -2.72
CA GLY A 122 -24.16 7.35 -1.78
C GLY A 122 -24.14 6.94 -0.30
N GLU A 123 -24.52 5.69 -0.02
CA GLU A 123 -24.50 5.03 1.30
C GLU A 123 -23.37 4.02 1.49
N GLY A 124 -22.38 3.97 0.59
CA GLY A 124 -21.20 3.11 0.78
C GLY A 124 -20.57 3.33 2.16
N SER A 125 -20.22 2.25 2.84
CA SER A 125 -19.59 2.31 4.15
C SER A 125 -18.35 3.21 4.08
N LYS A 126 -17.98 3.81 5.22
CA LYS A 126 -16.77 4.65 5.29
C LYS A 126 -15.52 3.89 4.78
N LYS A 127 -15.49 2.57 4.98
CA LYS A 127 -14.40 1.70 4.51
C LYS A 127 -14.41 1.46 3.01
N GLU A 128 -15.57 1.25 2.38
CA GLU A 128 -15.66 1.11 0.93
C GLU A 128 -15.22 2.39 0.22
N ARG A 129 -15.70 3.55 0.71
CA ARG A 129 -15.26 4.85 0.19
C ARG A 129 -13.75 5.03 0.34
N LEU A 130 -13.22 4.73 1.52
CA LEU A 130 -11.78 4.83 1.78
C LEU A 130 -10.97 3.90 0.86
N LEU A 131 -11.39 2.64 0.70
CA LEU A 131 -10.72 1.70 -0.19
C LEU A 131 -10.78 2.15 -1.65
N GLY A 132 -11.93 2.64 -2.10
CA GLY A 132 -12.11 3.18 -3.44
C GLY A 132 -11.13 4.32 -3.74
N ARG A 133 -10.94 5.24 -2.79
CA ARG A 133 -9.96 6.33 -2.91
C ARG A 133 -8.52 5.80 -3.04
N TYR A 134 -8.12 4.85 -2.20
CA TYR A 134 -6.79 4.22 -2.33
C TYR A 134 -6.60 3.48 -3.66
N PHE A 135 -7.63 2.80 -4.17
CA PHE A 135 -7.55 2.14 -5.47
C PHE A 135 -7.39 3.13 -6.62
N ILE A 136 -8.03 4.29 -6.56
CA ILE A 136 -7.88 5.33 -7.59
C ILE A 136 -6.48 5.94 -7.55
N ASP A 137 -5.98 6.30 -6.37
CA ASP A 137 -4.63 6.83 -6.19
C ASP A 137 -3.56 5.85 -6.72
N VAL A 138 -3.68 4.56 -6.35
CA VAL A 138 -2.77 3.52 -6.84
C VAL A 138 -2.95 3.27 -8.35
N ALA A 139 -4.16 3.32 -8.89
CA ALA A 139 -4.38 3.15 -10.32
C ALA A 139 -3.68 4.25 -11.14
N ALA A 140 -3.78 5.51 -10.69
CA ALA A 140 -3.11 6.65 -11.30
C ALA A 140 -1.57 6.55 -11.17
N HIS A 141 -1.08 6.09 -10.02
CA HIS A 141 0.35 5.81 -9.82
C HIS A 141 0.88 4.72 -10.75
N ILE A 142 0.14 3.62 -10.91
CA ILE A 142 0.55 2.46 -11.72
C ILE A 142 0.63 2.81 -13.21
N ASP A 143 -0.38 3.51 -13.73
CA ASP A 143 -0.42 3.93 -15.14
C ASP A 143 -0.84 5.41 -15.23
N PRO A 144 0.12 6.35 -15.24
CA PRO A 144 -0.16 7.77 -15.42
C PRO A 144 -0.75 8.12 -16.79
N ARG A 145 -0.83 7.15 -17.73
CA ARG A 145 -1.51 7.32 -19.02
C ARG A 145 -2.95 6.82 -18.99
N ASN A 146 -3.43 6.35 -17.83
CA ASN A 146 -4.83 6.02 -17.62
C ASN A 146 -5.59 7.30 -17.24
N GLU A 147 -6.10 8.01 -18.25
CA GLU A 147 -6.77 9.31 -18.10
C GLU A 147 -7.91 9.27 -17.07
N ASP A 148 -8.72 8.21 -17.08
CA ASP A 148 -9.79 7.99 -16.09
C ASP A 148 -9.26 7.97 -14.65
N ALA A 149 -8.16 7.26 -14.40
CA ALA A 149 -7.61 7.13 -13.06
C ALA A 149 -6.98 8.45 -12.59
N VAL A 150 -6.26 9.14 -13.49
CA VAL A 150 -5.65 10.44 -13.20
C VAL A 150 -6.72 11.49 -12.92
N PHE A 151 -7.76 11.57 -13.77
CA PHE A 151 -8.86 12.51 -13.60
C PHE A 151 -9.57 12.33 -12.25
N GLU A 152 -9.92 11.10 -11.90
CA GLU A 152 -10.61 10.81 -10.63
C GLU A 152 -9.71 10.98 -9.40
N CYS A 153 -8.40 10.75 -9.54
CA CYS A 153 -7.41 11.02 -8.50
C CYS A 153 -7.32 12.53 -8.21
N GLU A 154 -7.23 13.35 -9.26
CA GLU A 154 -7.18 14.80 -9.12
C GLU A 154 -8.49 15.39 -8.59
N ASN A 155 -9.65 14.90 -9.03
CA ASN A 155 -10.94 15.31 -8.48
C ASN A 155 -11.03 15.06 -6.98
N GLN A 156 -10.63 13.87 -6.52
CA GLN A 156 -10.61 13.57 -5.08
C GLN A 156 -9.67 14.48 -4.30
N ARG A 157 -8.53 14.86 -4.89
CA ARG A 157 -7.58 15.79 -4.27
C ARG A 157 -8.19 17.18 -4.13
N ILE A 158 -8.97 17.62 -5.12
CA ILE A 158 -9.69 18.90 -5.09
C ILE A 158 -10.80 18.86 -4.02
N ASP A 159 -11.62 17.82 -4.01
CA ASP A 159 -12.80 17.73 -3.16
C ASP A 159 -12.46 17.43 -1.68
N PHE A 160 -11.45 16.60 -1.44
CA PHE A 160 -11.17 16.03 -0.12
C PHE A 160 -9.73 16.23 0.35
N GLY A 161 -8.89 16.90 -0.43
CA GLY A 161 -7.46 17.04 -0.17
C GLY A 161 -6.66 15.75 -0.41
N ASN A 162 -5.37 15.81 -0.08
CA ASN A 162 -4.44 14.69 -0.25
C ASN A 162 -4.87 13.46 0.56
N LEU A 163 -4.73 12.28 -0.03
CA LEU A 163 -5.06 11.03 0.63
C LEU A 163 -4.08 10.73 1.77
N ASN A 164 -4.60 10.55 2.99
CA ASN A 164 -3.77 10.26 4.15
C ASN A 164 -3.35 8.79 4.17
N TRP A 165 -2.15 8.50 3.67
CA TRP A 165 -1.56 7.17 3.70
C TRP A 165 -1.13 6.69 5.09
N GLY A 166 -0.97 7.60 6.06
CA GLY A 166 -0.63 7.28 7.45
C GLY A 166 -1.62 6.32 8.11
N ILE A 167 -2.89 6.35 7.68
CA ILE A 167 -3.95 5.45 8.15
C ILE A 167 -3.59 3.96 7.91
N LEU A 168 -2.87 3.66 6.83
CA LEU A 168 -2.48 2.29 6.47
C LEU A 168 -1.03 1.96 6.87
N THR A 169 -0.16 2.96 6.97
CA THR A 169 1.29 2.74 7.09
C THR A 169 1.83 2.91 8.51
N ALA A 170 1.08 3.56 9.40
CA ALA A 170 1.44 3.76 10.81
C ALA A 170 0.73 2.73 11.71
N PRO A 171 1.28 2.43 12.90
CA PRO A 171 0.57 1.63 13.88
C PRO A 171 -0.78 2.28 14.22
N SER A 172 -1.81 1.47 14.42
CA SER A 172 -3.07 2.00 14.93
C SER A 172 -2.86 2.46 16.37
N SER A 173 -2.68 3.77 16.57
CA SER A 173 -2.73 4.37 17.90
C SER A 173 -4.13 4.13 18.47
N GLU A 174 -4.27 3.19 19.40
CA GLU A 174 -5.39 3.28 20.34
C GLU A 174 -5.18 4.57 21.16
N PRO A 175 -6.23 5.38 21.42
CA PRO A 175 -6.13 6.48 22.36
C PRO A 175 -6.03 5.89 23.77
N GLY A 176 -4.82 5.49 24.16
CA GLY A 176 -4.50 4.93 25.46
C GLY A 176 -3.98 6.01 26.41
N GLY A 177 -4.82 6.40 27.35
CA GLY A 177 -4.43 6.94 28.66
C GLY A 177 -4.21 8.45 28.72
N THR A 178 -5.25 9.17 29.15
CA THR A 178 -5.06 10.40 29.92
C THR A 178 -4.22 10.06 31.16
N PRO A 179 -3.03 10.64 31.38
CA PRO A 179 -2.51 10.76 32.72
C PRO A 179 -3.25 11.93 33.35
N GLU A 180 -4.38 11.66 33.99
CA GLU A 180 -5.03 12.67 34.81
C GLU A 180 -4.14 12.90 36.04
N ASN A 181 -3.83 14.17 36.22
CA ASN A 181 -2.84 14.73 37.14
C ASN A 181 -2.93 14.15 38.55
N GLN A 182 -1.74 14.03 39.14
CA GLN A 182 -1.52 14.14 40.57
C GLN A 182 -2.10 15.48 41.03
N ASP A 183 -3.27 15.46 41.66
CA ASP A 183 -3.73 16.60 42.42
C ASP A 183 -2.94 16.69 43.71
N ALA A 184 -2.35 17.87 43.86
CA ALA A 184 -1.51 18.32 44.92
C ALA A 184 -2.23 18.28 46.27
N GLU A 185 -1.45 17.95 47.29
CA GLU A 185 -1.69 18.32 48.67
C GLU A 185 -2.08 19.81 48.78
N ASN A 186 -3.18 20.08 49.47
CA ASN A 186 -3.36 21.17 50.43
C ASN A 186 -4.58 20.93 51.30
#